data_AF-A0A8E2EU83-F1
#
_entry.id   AF-A0A8E2EU83-F1
#
_cell.length_a   1.000
_cell.length_b   1.000
_cell.length_c   1.000
_cell.angle_alpha   90.00
_cell.angle_beta   90.00
_cell.angle_gamma   90.00
#
_symmetry.space_group_name_H-M   'P 1'
#
loop_
_entity.id
_entity.type
_entity.pdbx_description
1 polymer ?
#
loop_
_entity_poly.entity_id
_entity_poly.type
_entity_poly.pdbx_seq_one_letter_code
_entity_poly.pdbx_strand_id
1 'polypeptide(L)'
;GLIYEITLSTAGAYLEHVTMGFSEYLRLYKASWLKLHTTSPQLNHYEDRALYSTWQTTFDLIEQKNAASAKLLKLWAYFDREGVYFDLLRHANSTKDEWIQKLTEDELNFNMAVRLLCSFGLVDIDQSHQLQTGSGGYSIHSCVHSWTTFVLNQEWDKRLAQVALTCVASEIPMRDARDSQMLQRRLLQHASRQERLILGGKVDLEGMEWALYMLGILYADQGKLAEAEAMYSRALQGHKEALGPHVEL
;
A
#
# COMPACT_ATOMS: atom_id res chain seq x y z
N GLY A 1 -2.54 -23.35 9.36
CA GLY A 1 -1.63 -23.96 8.36
C GLY A 1 -0.75 -22.89 7.77
N LEU A 2 -1.20 -22.26 6.68
CA LEU A 2 -0.42 -21.30 5.88
C LEU A 2 0.12 -20.08 6.66
N ILE A 3 -0.66 -19.55 7.61
CA ILE A 3 -0.26 -18.38 8.40
C ILE A 3 0.96 -18.66 9.29
N TYR A 4 1.00 -19.84 9.91
CA TYR A 4 2.14 -20.27 10.73
C TYR A 4 3.39 -20.50 9.88
N GLU A 5 3.22 -20.98 8.65
CA GLU A 5 4.32 -21.20 7.70
C GLU A 5 4.98 -19.88 7.30
N ILE A 6 4.18 -18.84 6.99
CA ILE A 6 4.70 -17.51 6.67
C ILE A 6 5.45 -16.91 7.86
N THR A 7 4.90 -17.00 9.07
CA THR A 7 5.57 -16.45 10.26
C THR A 7 6.83 -17.22 10.63
N LEU A 8 6.84 -18.55 10.46
CA LEU A 8 8.04 -19.34 10.68
C LEU A 8 9.11 -19.01 9.62
N SER A 9 8.71 -18.87 8.36
CA SER A 9 9.59 -18.43 7.27
C SER A 9 10.16 -17.04 7.54
N THR A 10 9.32 -16.09 7.95
CA THR A 10 9.74 -14.72 8.29
C THR A 10 10.72 -14.72 9.47
N ALA A 11 10.45 -15.50 10.53
CA ALA A 11 11.35 -15.62 11.67
C ALA A 11 12.69 -16.29 11.29
N GLY A 12 12.65 -17.30 10.42
CA GLY A 12 13.85 -17.93 9.88
C GLY A 12 14.70 -16.94 9.08
N ALA A 13 14.09 -16.24 8.12
CA ALA A 13 14.74 -15.19 7.35
C ALA A 13 15.30 -14.07 8.23
N TYR A 14 14.57 -13.67 9.27
CA TYR A 14 15.06 -12.72 10.26
C TYR A 14 16.39 -13.18 10.86
N LEU A 15 16.44 -14.41 11.36
CA LEU A 15 17.63 -14.99 12.02
C LEU A 15 18.81 -15.18 11.06
N GLU A 16 18.58 -15.45 9.78
CA GLU A 16 19.64 -15.52 8.76
C GLU A 16 20.27 -14.14 8.49
N HIS A 17 19.50 -13.07 8.65
CA HIS A 17 19.90 -11.70 8.36
C HIS A 17 20.55 -10.95 9.52
N VAL A 18 20.67 -11.58 10.70
CA VAL A 18 21.23 -11.01 11.92
C VAL A 18 22.19 -12.00 12.57
N THR A 19 23.27 -11.51 13.19
CA THR A 19 24.21 -12.36 13.93
C THR A 19 23.76 -12.64 15.38
N MET A 20 22.56 -12.22 15.76
CA MET A 20 22.06 -12.37 17.14
C MET A 20 21.62 -13.81 17.42
N GLY A 21 21.86 -14.28 18.64
CA GLY A 21 21.38 -15.58 19.10
C GLY A 21 19.87 -15.59 19.33
N PHE A 22 19.27 -16.80 19.30
CA PHE A 22 17.84 -17.01 19.51
C PHE A 22 17.28 -16.36 20.80
N SER A 23 18.06 -16.35 21.89
CA SER A 23 17.68 -15.73 23.16
C SER A 23 17.46 -14.22 23.04
N GLU A 24 18.24 -13.54 22.20
CA GLU A 24 18.12 -12.10 21.96
C GLU A 24 16.92 -11.77 21.07
N TYR A 25 16.67 -12.59 20.04
CA TYR A 25 15.44 -12.52 19.26
C TYR A 25 14.19 -12.70 20.15
N LEU A 26 14.21 -13.67 21.07
CA LEU A 26 13.10 -13.90 22.01
C LEU A 26 12.85 -12.69 22.92
N ARG A 27 13.90 -11.96 23.29
CA ARG A 27 13.80 -10.72 24.08
C ARG A 27 13.12 -9.61 23.27
N LEU A 28 13.53 -9.40 22.02
CA LEU A 28 12.93 -8.41 21.12
C LEU A 28 11.46 -8.75 20.82
N TYR A 29 11.17 -10.01 20.53
CA TYR A 29 9.81 -10.52 20.33
C TYR A 29 8.89 -10.20 21.52
N LYS A 30 9.35 -10.46 22.76
CA LYS A 30 8.59 -10.15 23.98
C LYS A 30 8.37 -8.65 24.17
N ALA A 31 9.37 -7.82 23.86
CA ALA A 31 9.26 -6.37 23.94
C ALA A 31 8.29 -5.81 22.89
N SER A 32 8.35 -6.31 21.65
CA SER A 32 7.42 -5.97 20.58
C SER A 32 5.98 -6.29 20.98
N TRP A 33 5.73 -7.45 21.58
CA TRP A 33 4.40 -7.80 22.07
C TRP A 33 3.87 -6.82 23.11
N LEU A 34 4.70 -6.43 24.10
CA LEU A 34 4.29 -5.49 25.14
C LEU A 34 3.87 -4.14 24.54
N LYS A 35 4.61 -3.67 23.53
CA LYS A 35 4.28 -2.46 22.77
C LYS A 35 2.94 -2.61 22.03
N LEU A 36 2.77 -3.70 21.27
CA LEU A 36 1.55 -3.98 20.51
C LEU A 36 0.31 -4.11 21.38
N HIS A 37 0.42 -4.71 22.56
CA HIS A 37 -0.72 -4.82 23.49
C HIS A 37 -1.14 -3.46 24.07
N THR A 38 -0.17 -2.56 24.26
CA THR A 38 -0.44 -1.20 24.76
C THR A 38 -1.12 -0.35 23.69
N THR A 39 -0.71 -0.50 22.43
CA THR A 39 -1.26 0.32 21.34
C THR A 39 -2.53 -0.27 20.73
N SER A 40 -2.65 -1.60 20.65
CA SER A 40 -3.77 -2.29 19.99
C SER A 40 -4.42 -3.34 20.90
N PRO A 41 -5.19 -2.91 21.92
CA PRO A 41 -5.72 -3.80 22.97
C PRO A 41 -6.80 -4.78 22.48
N GLN A 42 -7.33 -4.62 21.26
CA GLN A 42 -8.34 -5.51 20.67
C GLN A 42 -7.75 -6.84 20.11
N LEU A 43 -6.42 -6.99 20.14
CA LEU A 43 -5.71 -8.19 19.66
C LEU A 43 -5.79 -9.31 20.70
N ASN A 44 -6.88 -10.06 20.67
CA ASN A 44 -7.23 -11.02 21.73
C ASN A 44 -6.80 -12.47 21.47
N HIS A 45 -6.37 -12.83 20.25
CA HIS A 45 -5.98 -14.21 19.95
C HIS A 45 -4.46 -14.43 20.11
N TYR A 46 -4.09 -15.58 20.68
CA TYR A 46 -2.69 -15.98 20.86
C TYR A 46 -1.95 -16.12 19.53
N GLU A 47 -2.66 -16.49 18.46
CA GLU A 47 -2.10 -16.56 17.11
C GLU A 47 -1.64 -15.17 16.65
N ASP A 48 -2.49 -14.14 16.78
CA ASP A 48 -2.16 -12.74 16.43
C ASP A 48 -0.91 -12.23 17.16
N ARG A 49 -0.70 -12.65 18.42
CA ARG A 49 0.49 -12.30 19.21
C ARG A 49 1.78 -12.76 18.53
N ALA A 50 1.85 -14.03 18.12
CA ALA A 50 3.07 -14.60 17.55
C ALA A 50 3.36 -14.01 16.18
N LEU A 51 2.32 -13.89 15.34
CA LEU A 51 2.43 -13.38 13.99
C LEU A 51 2.89 -11.92 14.00
N TYR A 52 2.20 -11.06 14.75
CA TYR A 52 2.44 -9.61 14.68
C TYR A 52 3.73 -9.20 15.36
N SER A 53 4.13 -9.88 16.43
CA SER A 53 5.42 -9.58 17.09
C SER A 53 6.61 -9.95 16.21
N THR A 54 6.52 -11.06 15.46
CA THR A 54 7.54 -11.42 14.47
C THR A 54 7.59 -10.42 13.32
N TRP A 55 6.44 -10.03 12.75
CA TRP A 55 6.40 -9.05 11.67
C TRP A 55 6.86 -7.66 12.12
N GLN A 56 6.50 -7.24 13.33
CA GLN A 56 6.95 -5.96 13.88
C GLN A 56 8.47 -5.95 14.11
N THR A 57 9.03 -7.01 14.70
CA THR A 57 10.50 -7.10 14.90
C THR A 57 11.23 -7.10 13.55
N THR A 58 10.65 -7.77 12.56
CA THR A 58 11.18 -7.80 11.18
C THR A 58 11.10 -6.44 10.52
N PHE A 59 9.98 -5.72 10.69
CA PHE A 59 9.81 -4.36 10.19
C PHE A 59 10.81 -3.40 10.81
N ASP A 60 11.01 -3.46 12.13
CA ASP A 60 11.97 -2.59 12.84
C ASP A 60 13.40 -2.81 12.30
N LEU A 61 13.74 -4.04 11.90
CA LEU A 61 15.01 -4.35 11.24
C LEU A 61 15.06 -3.83 9.79
N ILE A 62 13.98 -3.99 9.03
CA ILE A 62 13.88 -3.48 7.65
C ILE A 62 14.03 -1.95 7.65
N GLU A 63 13.38 -1.25 8.58
CA GLU A 63 13.46 0.21 8.70
C GLU A 63 14.89 0.69 8.97
N GLN A 64 15.64 -0.04 9.80
CA GLN A 64 17.06 0.24 10.05
C GLN A 64 17.95 -0.03 8.83
N LYS A 65 17.66 -1.09 8.05
CA LYS A 65 18.45 -1.46 6.87
C LYS A 65 18.14 -0.61 5.64
N ASN A 66 16.87 -0.32 5.40
CA ASN A 66 16.39 0.42 4.25
C ASN A 66 15.05 1.11 4.56
N ALA A 67 15.11 2.41 4.83
CA ALA A 67 13.93 3.23 5.12
C ALA A 67 12.91 3.26 3.95
N ALA A 68 13.36 3.12 2.70
CA ALA A 68 12.46 3.11 1.54
C ALA A 68 11.63 1.82 1.47
N SER A 69 12.22 0.66 1.76
CA SER A 69 11.50 -0.62 1.88
C SER A 69 10.46 -0.57 3.01
N ALA A 70 10.81 -0.01 4.17
CA ALA A 70 9.86 0.15 5.26
C ALA A 70 8.69 1.07 4.88
N LYS A 71 8.97 2.22 4.25
CA LYS A 71 7.91 3.12 3.76
C LYS A 71 7.07 2.48 2.65
N LEU A 72 7.68 1.70 1.76
CA LEU A 72 6.96 0.96 0.73
C LEU A 72 5.99 -0.06 1.34
N LEU A 73 6.41 -0.78 2.39
CA LEU A 73 5.51 -1.69 3.10
C LEU A 73 4.36 -0.92 3.75
N LYS A 74 4.63 0.21 4.41
CA LYS A 74 3.56 1.05 4.97
C LYS A 74 2.59 1.55 3.89
N LEU A 75 3.10 1.98 2.73
CA LEU A 75 2.32 2.44 1.58
C LEU A 75 1.39 1.34 1.03
N TRP A 76 1.79 0.07 1.13
CA TRP A 76 0.98 -1.07 0.68
C TRP A 76 -0.38 -1.18 1.38
N ALA A 77 -0.52 -0.65 2.60
CA ALA A 77 -1.81 -0.57 3.29
C ALA A 77 -2.88 0.18 2.48
N TYR A 78 -2.46 1.09 1.60
CA TYR A 78 -3.36 1.94 0.81
C TYR A 78 -3.69 1.29 -0.54
N PHE A 79 -2.93 0.29 -0.98
CA PHE A 79 -3.25 -0.48 -2.19
C PHE A 79 -4.00 -1.76 -1.86
N ASP A 80 -4.65 -2.35 -2.86
CA ASP A 80 -5.03 -3.76 -2.80
C ASP A 80 -3.82 -4.66 -2.52
N ARG A 81 -4.10 -5.87 -2.02
CA ARG A 81 -3.06 -6.81 -1.58
C ARG A 81 -2.22 -7.34 -2.74
N GLU A 82 -2.77 -7.38 -3.95
CA GLU A 82 -2.14 -7.87 -5.17
C GLU A 82 -1.91 -6.71 -6.15
N GLY A 83 -1.08 -6.96 -7.18
CA GLY A 83 -1.00 -6.06 -8.33
C GLY A 83 -0.24 -4.75 -8.11
N VAL A 84 0.70 -4.68 -7.15
CA VAL A 84 1.63 -3.54 -7.03
C VAL A 84 2.88 -3.80 -7.87
N TYR A 85 3.29 -2.85 -8.72
CA TYR A 85 4.39 -2.97 -9.67
C TYR A 85 5.07 -1.61 -9.89
N PHE A 86 6.23 -1.62 -10.54
CA PHE A 86 7.02 -0.41 -10.75
C PHE A 86 6.23 0.72 -11.43
N ASP A 87 5.59 0.44 -12.57
CA ASP A 87 4.89 1.48 -13.34
C ASP A 87 3.73 2.13 -12.57
N LEU A 88 3.02 1.37 -11.72
CA LEU A 88 2.01 1.93 -10.84
C LEU A 88 2.58 3.03 -9.92
N LEU A 89 3.80 2.82 -9.40
CA LEU A 89 4.43 3.76 -8.48
C LEU A 89 5.22 4.87 -9.18
N ARG A 90 5.70 4.67 -10.42
CA ARG A 90 6.57 5.65 -11.10
C ARG A 90 5.94 7.04 -11.25
N HIS A 91 4.61 7.09 -11.33
CA HIS A 91 3.86 8.33 -11.45
C HIS A 91 3.79 9.13 -10.13
N ALA A 92 4.25 8.55 -9.01
CA ALA A 92 4.44 9.24 -7.75
C ALA A 92 5.51 10.34 -7.80
N ASN A 93 6.30 10.43 -8.87
CA ASN A 93 7.19 11.57 -9.10
C ASN A 93 6.46 12.94 -9.10
N SER A 94 5.17 12.94 -9.38
CA SER A 94 4.31 14.12 -9.26
C SER A 94 4.07 14.59 -7.81
N THR A 95 4.36 13.74 -6.82
CA THR A 95 4.24 14.07 -5.40
C THR A 95 5.48 14.81 -4.90
N LYS A 96 5.35 15.58 -3.80
CA LYS A 96 6.47 16.30 -3.18
C LYS A 96 7.31 15.43 -2.22
N ASP A 97 7.07 14.12 -2.18
CA ASP A 97 7.72 13.23 -1.22
C ASP A 97 9.02 12.64 -1.81
N GLU A 98 10.17 13.12 -1.33
CA GLU A 98 11.50 12.74 -1.84
C GLU A 98 11.78 11.22 -1.80
N TRP A 99 11.22 10.52 -0.80
CA TRP A 99 11.47 9.09 -0.63
C TRP A 99 10.86 8.26 -1.78
N ILE A 100 9.67 8.63 -2.26
CA ILE A 100 9.00 7.89 -3.33
C ILE A 100 9.64 8.25 -4.67
N GLN A 101 10.01 9.52 -4.87
CA GLN A 101 10.75 9.96 -6.05
C GLN A 101 12.05 9.16 -6.22
N LYS A 102 12.82 9.01 -5.14
CA LYS A 102 14.06 8.21 -5.17
C LYS A 102 13.78 6.72 -5.37
N LEU A 103 12.74 6.18 -4.72
CA LEU A 103 12.36 4.78 -4.89
C LEU A 103 12.00 4.48 -6.35
N THR A 104 11.38 5.44 -7.04
CA THR A 104 10.86 5.29 -8.40
C THR A 104 11.69 5.99 -9.46
N GLU A 105 12.90 6.42 -9.13
CA GLU A 105 13.86 7.05 -10.06
C GLU A 105 14.21 6.09 -11.20
N ASP A 106 14.41 4.81 -10.85
CA ASP A 106 14.64 3.73 -11.79
C ASP A 106 14.07 2.41 -11.25
N GLU A 107 13.94 1.42 -12.14
CA GLU A 107 13.39 0.11 -11.78
C GLU A 107 14.31 -0.68 -10.83
N LEU A 108 15.61 -0.39 -10.82
CA LEU A 108 16.58 -1.06 -9.94
C LEU A 108 16.36 -0.67 -8.48
N ASN A 109 16.15 0.61 -8.18
CA ASN A 109 15.87 1.11 -6.83
C ASN A 109 14.60 0.48 -6.26
N PHE A 110 13.52 0.45 -7.05
CA PHE A 110 12.28 -0.22 -6.70
C PHE A 110 12.50 -1.73 -6.46
N ASN A 111 13.16 -2.41 -7.40
CA ASN A 111 13.43 -3.84 -7.29
C ASN A 111 14.29 -4.18 -6.07
N MET A 112 15.28 -3.36 -5.73
CA MET A 112 16.09 -3.55 -4.51
C MET A 112 15.23 -3.41 -3.25
N ALA A 113 14.34 -2.43 -3.21
CA ALA A 113 13.47 -2.21 -2.06
C ALA A 113 12.48 -3.36 -1.86
N VAL A 114 11.85 -3.84 -2.94
CA VAL A 114 10.90 -4.95 -2.89
C VAL A 114 11.60 -6.27 -2.62
N ARG A 115 12.78 -6.51 -3.20
CA ARG A 115 13.58 -7.73 -2.94
C ARG A 115 13.93 -7.89 -1.46
N LEU A 116 14.18 -6.79 -0.74
CA LEU A 116 14.37 -6.85 0.70
C LEU A 116 13.09 -7.31 1.42
N LEU A 117 11.92 -6.84 1.01
CA LEU A 117 10.65 -7.29 1.58
C LEU A 117 10.39 -8.78 1.26
N CYS A 118 10.74 -9.22 0.05
CA CYS A 118 10.68 -10.63 -0.35
C CYS A 118 11.65 -11.51 0.45
N SER A 119 12.86 -11.03 0.75
CA SER A 119 13.84 -11.83 1.50
C SER A 119 13.37 -12.14 2.92
N PHE A 120 12.47 -11.32 3.48
CA PHE A 120 11.81 -11.58 4.75
C PHE A 120 10.45 -12.29 4.63
N GLY A 121 10.01 -12.66 3.42
CA GLY A 121 8.73 -13.35 3.22
C GLY A 121 7.49 -12.51 3.49
N LEU A 122 7.62 -11.17 3.47
CA LEU A 122 6.48 -10.25 3.68
C LEU A 122 5.75 -9.92 2.37
N VAL A 123 6.46 -10.03 1.24
CA VAL A 123 5.97 -9.74 -0.12
C VAL A 123 6.37 -10.90 -1.02
N ASP A 124 5.46 -11.33 -1.87
CA ASP A 124 5.67 -12.38 -2.87
C ASP A 124 5.70 -11.80 -4.29
N ILE A 125 6.40 -12.47 -5.18
CA ILE A 125 6.35 -12.16 -6.61
C ILE A 125 5.04 -12.73 -7.17
N ASP A 126 4.25 -11.87 -7.81
CA ASP A 126 3.00 -12.27 -8.42
C ASP A 126 3.26 -12.98 -9.76
N GLN A 127 3.32 -14.31 -9.71
CA GLN A 127 3.52 -15.15 -10.88
C GLN A 127 2.34 -15.11 -11.85
N SER A 128 1.15 -14.67 -11.42
CA SER A 128 -0.04 -14.61 -12.27
C SER A 128 0.05 -13.55 -13.37
N HIS A 129 0.88 -12.52 -13.16
CA HIS A 129 1.06 -11.39 -14.07
C HIS A 129 2.38 -11.43 -14.87
N GLN A 130 3.28 -12.39 -14.61
CA GLN A 130 4.57 -12.50 -15.30
C GLN A 130 4.47 -12.84 -16.80
N LEU A 131 3.34 -13.39 -17.25
CA LEU A 131 3.20 -13.84 -18.64
C LEU A 131 2.86 -12.71 -19.62
N GLN A 132 2.48 -11.51 -19.15
CA GLN A 132 1.73 -10.56 -19.97
C GLN A 132 2.19 -9.11 -19.71
N THR A 133 3.23 -8.71 -20.48
CA THR A 133 3.68 -7.34 -20.77
C THR A 133 3.68 -6.35 -19.59
N GLY A 134 4.79 -6.30 -18.84
CA GLY A 134 5.08 -5.28 -17.82
C GLY A 134 6.06 -5.77 -16.76
N SER A 135 6.56 -4.87 -15.91
CA SER A 135 7.30 -5.24 -14.70
C SER A 135 6.42 -6.14 -13.84
N GLY A 136 6.94 -7.30 -13.42
CA GLY A 136 6.17 -8.32 -12.69
C GLY A 136 5.51 -7.72 -11.44
N GLY A 137 4.24 -8.04 -11.25
CA GLY A 137 3.51 -7.61 -10.05
C GLY A 137 4.07 -8.25 -8.78
N TYR A 138 3.74 -7.65 -7.66
CA TYR A 138 4.03 -8.17 -6.33
C TYR A 138 2.74 -8.21 -5.51
N SER A 139 2.68 -9.13 -4.56
CA SER A 139 1.53 -9.33 -3.69
C SER A 139 1.95 -9.49 -2.23
N ILE A 140 1.02 -9.19 -1.33
CA ILE A 140 1.17 -9.42 0.10
C ILE A 140 0.11 -10.41 0.55
N HIS A 141 0.51 -11.41 1.34
CA HIS A 141 -0.43 -12.34 1.94
C HIS A 141 -1.48 -11.60 2.80
N SER A 142 -2.73 -12.04 2.73
CA SER A 142 -3.88 -11.37 3.37
C SER A 142 -3.66 -11.00 4.86
N CYS A 143 -3.02 -11.85 5.65
CA CYS A 143 -2.73 -11.56 7.06
C CYS A 143 -1.64 -10.49 7.24
N VAL A 144 -0.61 -10.50 6.40
CA VAL A 144 0.44 -9.46 6.42
C VAL A 144 -0.16 -8.13 5.96
N HIS A 145 -1.07 -8.14 4.97
CA HIS A 145 -1.79 -6.95 4.53
C HIS A 145 -2.70 -6.40 5.64
N SER A 146 -3.41 -7.28 6.34
CA SER A 146 -4.25 -6.93 7.50
C SER A 146 -3.40 -6.28 8.61
N TRP A 147 -2.29 -6.91 9.00
CA TRP A 147 -1.35 -6.35 9.97
C TRP A 147 -0.81 -4.99 9.50
N THR A 148 -0.40 -4.89 8.25
CA THR A 148 0.10 -3.65 7.64
C THR A 148 -0.94 -2.53 7.71
N THR A 149 -2.23 -2.88 7.52
CA THR A 149 -3.35 -1.94 7.51
C THR A 149 -3.75 -1.47 8.90
N PHE A 150 -3.89 -2.39 9.85
CA PHE A 150 -4.54 -2.11 11.15
C PHE A 150 -3.56 -1.95 12.30
N VAL A 151 -2.34 -2.48 12.17
CA VAL A 151 -1.34 -2.48 13.23
C VAL A 151 -0.15 -1.60 12.86
N LEU A 152 0.46 -1.83 11.69
CA LEU A 152 1.64 -1.06 11.28
C LEU A 152 1.28 0.40 10.94
N ASN A 153 0.12 0.61 10.32
CA ASN A 153 -0.45 1.93 10.04
C ASN A 153 -1.60 2.24 11.02
N GLN A 154 -1.37 2.00 12.31
CA GLN A 154 -2.37 2.28 13.34
C GLN A 154 -2.81 3.75 13.33
N GLU A 155 -1.85 4.66 13.20
CA GLU A 155 -2.13 6.06 12.88
C GLU A 155 -2.23 6.22 11.37
N TRP A 156 -3.33 6.80 10.93
CA TRP A 156 -3.56 7.06 9.52
C TRP A 156 -2.58 8.10 8.99
N ASP A 157 -1.87 7.76 7.92
CA ASP A 157 -0.91 8.64 7.27
C ASP A 157 -1.53 9.28 6.02
N LYS A 158 -1.93 10.55 6.17
CA LYS A 158 -2.54 11.32 5.09
C LYS A 158 -1.65 11.38 3.84
N ARG A 159 -0.32 11.47 3.99
CA ARG A 159 0.60 11.59 2.86
C ARG A 159 0.70 10.28 2.09
N LEU A 160 0.78 9.15 2.79
CA LEU A 160 0.80 7.84 2.13
C LEU A 160 -0.51 7.57 1.37
N ALA A 161 -1.66 7.98 1.94
CA ALA A 161 -2.94 7.89 1.24
C ALA A 161 -2.95 8.72 -0.06
N GLN A 162 -2.46 9.95 0.02
CA GLN A 162 -2.35 10.86 -1.12
C GLN A 162 -1.41 10.32 -2.22
N VAL A 163 -0.25 9.79 -1.83
CA VAL A 163 0.69 9.14 -2.76
C VAL A 163 0.00 7.96 -3.46
N ALA A 164 -0.64 7.06 -2.70
CA ALA A 164 -1.30 5.89 -3.27
C ALA A 164 -2.44 6.28 -4.24
N LEU A 165 -3.28 7.25 -3.87
CA LEU A 165 -4.34 7.76 -4.72
C LEU A 165 -3.79 8.39 -6.00
N THR A 166 -2.70 9.17 -5.89
CA THR A 166 -2.03 9.80 -7.04
C THR A 166 -1.47 8.75 -8.01
N CYS A 167 -0.83 7.70 -7.48
CA CYS A 167 -0.32 6.57 -8.26
C CYS A 167 -1.44 5.90 -9.06
N VAL A 168 -2.54 5.52 -8.40
CA VAL A 168 -3.68 4.86 -9.06
C VAL A 168 -4.28 5.78 -10.12
N ALA A 169 -4.51 7.06 -9.79
CA ALA A 169 -5.13 8.01 -10.71
C ALA A 169 -4.29 8.27 -11.96
N SER A 170 -2.97 8.36 -11.81
CA SER A 170 -2.03 8.63 -12.92
C SER A 170 -1.87 7.46 -13.87
N GLU A 171 -2.04 6.23 -13.37
CA GLU A 171 -1.95 5.02 -14.17
C GLU A 171 -3.20 4.79 -15.04
N ILE A 172 -4.31 5.51 -14.78
CA ILE A 172 -5.55 5.36 -15.55
C ILE A 172 -5.34 5.98 -16.95
N PRO A 173 -5.43 5.16 -18.02
CA PRO A 173 -5.23 5.67 -19.37
C PRO A 173 -6.38 6.60 -19.77
N MET A 174 -6.05 7.72 -20.42
CA MET A 174 -7.05 8.49 -21.16
C MET A 174 -7.51 7.67 -22.38
N ARG A 175 -8.82 7.63 -22.64
CA ARG A 175 -9.54 6.77 -23.62
C ARG A 175 -8.75 6.29 -24.86
N ASP A 176 -9.09 5.06 -25.31
CA ASP A 176 -8.71 4.41 -26.59
C ASP A 176 -7.36 3.65 -26.69
N ALA A 177 -6.75 3.23 -25.58
CA ALA A 177 -5.68 2.23 -25.65
C ALA A 177 -6.26 0.81 -25.77
N ARG A 178 -5.92 0.05 -26.82
CA ARG A 178 -6.38 -1.35 -26.98
C ARG A 178 -5.94 -2.29 -25.86
N ASP A 179 -4.91 -1.90 -25.09
CA ASP A 179 -4.41 -2.59 -23.90
C ASP A 179 -5.07 -2.11 -22.58
N SER A 180 -6.05 -1.20 -22.66
CA SER A 180 -6.69 -0.54 -21.52
C SER A 180 -7.47 -1.47 -20.60
N GLN A 181 -8.12 -2.52 -21.13
CA GLN A 181 -9.04 -3.32 -20.31
C GLN A 181 -8.34 -4.15 -19.22
N MET A 182 -7.13 -4.66 -19.48
CA MET A 182 -6.37 -5.44 -18.49
C MET A 182 -5.80 -4.53 -17.40
N LEU A 183 -5.25 -3.37 -17.80
CA LEU A 183 -4.77 -2.35 -16.87
C LEU A 183 -5.90 -1.84 -15.98
N GLN A 184 -7.06 -1.52 -16.56
CA GLN A 184 -8.24 -1.10 -15.83
C GLN A 184 -8.71 -2.15 -14.81
N ARG A 185 -8.62 -3.45 -15.10
CA ARG A 185 -8.95 -4.52 -14.13
C ARG A 185 -8.03 -4.52 -12.92
N ARG A 186 -6.71 -4.37 -13.14
CA ARG A 186 -5.72 -4.27 -12.04
C ARG A 186 -5.99 -3.03 -11.20
N LEU A 187 -6.19 -1.88 -11.86
CA LEU A 187 -6.48 -0.62 -11.20
C LEU A 187 -7.80 -0.63 -10.43
N LEU A 188 -8.81 -1.38 -10.87
CA LEU A 188 -10.12 -1.43 -10.22
C LEU A 188 -10.04 -1.95 -8.78
N GLN A 189 -9.17 -2.94 -8.50
CA GLN A 189 -8.98 -3.45 -7.14
C GLN A 189 -8.38 -2.38 -6.23
N HIS A 190 -7.35 -1.66 -6.71
CA HIS A 190 -6.77 -0.54 -5.98
C HIS A 190 -7.78 0.60 -5.79
N ALA A 191 -8.56 0.95 -6.83
CA ALA A 191 -9.59 1.98 -6.79
C ALA A 191 -10.69 1.67 -5.76
N SER A 192 -11.21 0.44 -5.73
CA SER A 192 -12.22 0.03 -4.75
C SER A 192 -11.67 0.05 -3.32
N ARG A 193 -10.38 -0.25 -3.14
CA ARG A 193 -9.74 -0.06 -1.83
C ARG A 193 -9.65 1.41 -1.45
N GLN A 194 -9.19 2.27 -2.35
CA GLN A 194 -9.10 3.72 -2.13
C GLN A 194 -10.48 4.31 -1.81
N GLU A 195 -11.51 3.94 -2.56
CA GLU A 195 -12.89 4.36 -2.31
C GLU A 195 -13.34 4.03 -0.88
N ARG A 196 -13.12 2.79 -0.41
CA ARG A 196 -13.46 2.42 0.98
C ARG A 196 -12.75 3.28 2.01
N LEU A 197 -11.51 3.68 1.75
CA LEU A 197 -10.73 4.56 2.63
C LEU A 197 -11.27 6.00 2.61
N ILE A 198 -11.65 6.49 1.42
CA ILE A 198 -12.25 7.81 1.19
C ILE A 198 -13.64 7.90 1.86
N LEU A 199 -14.51 6.91 1.61
CA LEU A 199 -15.86 6.86 2.17
C LEU A 199 -15.86 6.71 3.70
N GLY A 200 -14.80 6.14 4.27
CA GLY A 200 -14.61 6.05 5.71
C GLY A 200 -14.28 7.39 6.40
N GLY A 201 -14.24 8.51 5.67
CA GLY A 201 -13.94 9.84 6.21
C GLY A 201 -12.49 10.01 6.67
N LYS A 202 -11.60 9.12 6.22
CA LYS A 202 -10.18 9.12 6.63
C LYS A 202 -9.29 9.94 5.70
N VAL A 203 -9.79 10.40 4.56
CA VAL A 203 -8.98 11.14 3.57
C VAL A 203 -9.34 12.61 3.60
N ASP A 204 -8.31 13.42 3.81
CA ASP A 204 -8.33 14.85 3.51
C ASP A 204 -8.11 15.01 1.99
N LEU A 205 -9.17 15.34 1.27
CA LEU A 205 -9.21 15.33 -0.20
C LEU A 205 -8.84 16.68 -0.80
N GLU A 206 -8.43 17.65 0.02
CA GLU A 206 -8.01 18.97 -0.47
C GLU A 206 -6.89 18.82 -1.52
N GLY A 207 -7.15 19.30 -2.74
CA GLY A 207 -6.20 19.20 -3.85
C GLY A 207 -6.15 17.84 -4.56
N MET A 208 -7.05 16.91 -4.23
CA MET A 208 -7.15 15.56 -4.84
C MET A 208 -8.31 15.44 -5.83
N GLU A 209 -8.91 16.55 -6.25
CA GLU A 209 -10.10 16.57 -7.13
C GLU A 209 -9.81 15.89 -8.47
N TRP A 210 -8.64 16.13 -9.04
CA TRP A 210 -8.21 15.47 -10.27
C TRP A 210 -8.14 13.95 -10.11
N ALA A 211 -7.58 13.46 -9.00
CA ALA A 211 -7.46 12.02 -8.76
C ALA A 211 -8.83 11.37 -8.58
N LEU A 212 -9.75 12.03 -7.88
CA LEU A 212 -11.15 11.61 -7.74
C LEU A 212 -11.86 11.57 -9.10
N TYR A 213 -11.64 12.58 -9.94
CA TYR A 213 -12.17 12.60 -11.32
C TYR A 213 -11.65 11.42 -12.15
N MET A 214 -10.37 11.09 -12.05
CA MET A 214 -9.78 9.93 -12.73
C MET A 214 -10.39 8.61 -12.25
N LEU A 215 -10.62 8.43 -10.95
CA LEU A 215 -11.35 7.26 -10.43
C LEU A 215 -12.78 7.18 -10.99
N GLY A 216 -13.45 8.33 -11.14
CA GLY A 216 -14.76 8.40 -11.78
C GLY A 216 -14.74 7.90 -13.23
N ILE A 217 -13.70 8.25 -14.00
CA ILE A 217 -13.53 7.73 -15.37
C ILE A 217 -13.34 6.22 -15.35
N LEU A 218 -12.46 5.70 -14.49
CA LEU A 218 -12.22 4.27 -14.37
C LEU A 218 -13.52 3.51 -14.04
N TYR A 219 -14.34 4.02 -13.12
CA TYR A 219 -15.61 3.39 -12.79
C TYR A 219 -16.63 3.49 -13.92
N ALA A 220 -16.72 4.63 -14.60
CA ALA A 220 -17.63 4.80 -15.74
C ALA A 220 -17.29 3.85 -16.90
N ASP A 221 -16.00 3.69 -17.21
CA ASP A 221 -15.51 2.76 -18.23
C ASP A 221 -15.83 1.29 -17.90
N GLN A 222 -15.97 0.96 -16.62
CA GLN A 222 -16.40 -0.36 -16.13
C GLN A 222 -17.92 -0.50 -15.96
N GLY A 223 -18.71 0.51 -16.33
CA GLY A 223 -20.17 0.53 -16.19
C GLY A 223 -20.68 0.74 -14.75
N LYS A 224 -19.79 1.10 -13.82
CA LYS A 224 -20.08 1.35 -12.40
C LYS A 224 -20.52 2.80 -12.19
N LEU A 225 -21.72 3.12 -12.66
CA LEU A 225 -22.21 4.50 -12.73
C LEU A 225 -22.40 5.15 -11.35
N ALA A 226 -22.85 4.39 -10.35
CA ALA A 226 -23.07 4.92 -9.00
C ALA A 226 -21.74 5.30 -8.32
N GLU A 227 -20.72 4.44 -8.43
CA GLU A 227 -19.38 4.71 -7.94
C GLU A 227 -18.74 5.88 -8.69
N ALA A 228 -18.94 5.95 -10.02
CA ALA A 228 -18.46 7.07 -10.83
C ALA A 228 -19.07 8.41 -10.40
N GLU A 229 -20.40 8.46 -10.25
CA GLU A 229 -21.12 9.66 -9.79
C GLU A 229 -20.66 10.10 -8.40
N ALA A 230 -20.43 9.15 -7.49
CA ALA A 230 -19.93 9.42 -6.15
C ALA A 230 -18.52 10.04 -6.15
N MET A 231 -17.66 9.63 -7.08
CA MET A 231 -16.31 10.20 -7.24
C MET A 231 -16.37 11.58 -7.90
N TYR A 232 -17.14 11.75 -8.98
CA TYR A 232 -17.30 13.04 -9.66
C TYR A 232 -17.91 14.10 -8.74
N SER A 233 -18.89 13.73 -7.93
CA SER A 233 -19.53 14.66 -6.99
C SER A 233 -18.54 15.20 -5.95
N ARG A 234 -17.63 14.34 -5.45
CA ARG A 234 -16.57 14.74 -4.50
C ARG A 234 -15.52 15.63 -5.16
N ALA A 235 -15.10 15.29 -6.38
CA ALA A 235 -14.18 16.13 -7.16
C ALA A 235 -14.77 17.54 -7.37
N LEU A 236 -16.05 17.62 -7.75
CA LEU A 236 -16.74 18.88 -7.94
C LEU A 236 -16.89 19.68 -6.63
N GLN A 237 -17.15 19.00 -5.51
CA GLN A 237 -17.22 19.64 -4.20
C GLN A 237 -15.87 20.26 -3.82
N GLY A 238 -14.76 19.52 -3.93
CA GLY A 238 -13.42 20.04 -3.64
C GLY A 238 -13.07 21.25 -4.51
N HIS A 239 -13.42 21.24 -5.80
CA HIS A 239 -13.24 22.40 -6.67
C HIS A 239 -14.04 23.62 -6.22
N LYS A 240 -15.29 23.44 -5.76
CA LYS A 240 -16.11 24.55 -5.23
C LYS A 240 -15.54 25.12 -3.94
N GLU A 241 -15.03 24.26 -3.05
CA GLU A 241 -14.40 24.68 -1.80
C GLU A 241 -13.09 25.44 -2.06
N ALA A 242 -12.27 24.97 -2.99
CA ALA A 242 -11.00 25.62 -3.37
C ALA A 242 -11.18 26.98 -4.07
N LEU A 243 -12.27 27.16 -4.83
CA LEU A 243 -12.58 28.41 -5.53
C LEU A 243 -13.17 29.50 -4.60
N GLY A 244 -13.67 29.12 -3.41
CA GLY A 244 -14.29 30.04 -2.46
C GLY A 244 -15.60 30.68 -2.98
N PRO A 245 -16.31 31.47 -2.15
CA PRO A 245 -17.60 32.07 -2.49
C PRO A 245 -17.56 33.23 -3.50
N HIS A 246 -16.48 33.42 -4.26
CA HIS A 246 -16.35 34.54 -5.21
C HIS A 246 -16.15 34.07 -6.65
N VAL A 247 -17.21 33.56 -7.25
CA VAL A 247 -17.49 33.74 -8.68
C VAL A 247 -18.99 34.01 -8.84
N GLU A 248 -19.44 35.17 -8.37
CA GLU A 248 -20.64 35.79 -8.95
C GLU A 248 -20.15 36.56 -10.19
N LEU A 249 -20.65 36.14 -11.36
CA LEU A 249 -20.45 36.83 -12.64
C LEU A 249 -21.27 38.12 -12.70
#